data_AF-A0A0F9DLU9-F1
#
_entry.id   AF-A0A0F9DLU9-F1
#
_cell.length_a   1.000
_cell.length_b   1.000
_cell.length_c   1.000
_cell.angle_alpha   90.00
_cell.angle_beta   90.00
_cell.angle_gamma   90.00
#
_symmetry.space_group_name_H-M   'P 1'
#
loop_
_entity.id
_entity.type
_entity.pdbx_description
1 polymer ?
#
loop_
_entity_poly.entity_id
_entity_poly.type
_entity_poly.pdbx_seq_one_letter_code
_entity_poly.pdbx_strand_id
1 'polypeptide(L)' 'FQILKNKDVIELVNLSLEGWQIFHGLKLPELHDRIILAIYHLYKAKAIVTNDPEISEITSSIW' A
#
# COMPACT_ATOMS: atom_id res chain seq x y z
N PHE A 1 7.00 13.66 -8.75
CA PHE A 1 6.07 12.75 -8.03
C PHE A 1 5.88 11.55 -8.93
N GLN A 2 6.33 10.37 -8.51
CA GLN A 2 6.22 9.17 -9.34
C GLN A 2 4.79 8.64 -9.19
N ILE A 3 3.98 8.86 -10.22
CA ILE A 3 2.65 8.26 -10.31
C ILE A 3 2.88 6.85 -10.85
N LEU A 4 2.60 5.82 -10.07
CA LEU A 4 2.50 4.41 -10.53
C LEU A 4 1.22 4.22 -11.37
N LYS A 5 0.99 5.09 -12.35
CA LYS A 5 -0.10 5.01 -13.30
C LYS A 5 0.48 5.10 -14.69
N ASN A 6 1.42 4.18 -14.95
CA ASN A 6 1.71 3.75 -16.30
C ASN A 6 0.89 2.47 -16.49
N LYS A 7 0.09 2.39 -17.55
CA LYS A 7 -0.87 1.31 -17.82
C LYS A 7 -0.25 -0.10 -17.88
N ASP A 8 1.07 -0.21 -17.80
CA ASP A 8 1.86 -1.41 -18.05
C ASP A 8 2.73 -1.89 -16.87
N VAL A 9 2.59 -1.32 -15.66
CA VAL A 9 3.50 -1.64 -14.54
C VAL A 9 2.79 -2.46 -13.48
N ILE A 10 2.73 -3.78 -13.70
CA ILE A 10 2.69 -4.73 -12.59
C ILE A 10 4.14 -4.85 -12.10
N GLU A 11 4.45 -4.21 -10.98
CA GLU A 11 5.76 -4.33 -10.35
C GLU A 11 5.72 -5.48 -9.34
N LEU A 12 6.61 -6.46 -9.51
CA LEU A 12 6.85 -7.46 -8.48
C LEU A 12 7.66 -6.80 -7.36
N VAL A 13 6.97 -6.44 -6.29
CA VAL A 13 7.59 -5.86 -5.11
C VAL A 13 7.85 -6.97 -4.09
N ASN A 14 9.11 -7.17 -3.72
CA ASN A 14 9.46 -8.05 -2.62
C ASN A 14 9.39 -7.28 -1.30
N LEU A 15 8.63 -7.79 -0.33
CA LEU A 15 8.63 -7.22 1.01
C LEU A 15 9.96 -7.57 1.69
N SER A 16 10.73 -6.53 2.00
CA SER A 16 11.90 -6.66 2.88
C SER A 16 11.44 -7.09 4.28
N LEU A 17 12.38 -7.44 5.16
CA LEU A 17 12.07 -7.76 6.57
C LEU A 17 11.29 -6.61 7.25
N GLU A 18 11.63 -5.36 6.95
CA GLU A 18 10.90 -4.18 7.42
C GLU A 18 9.46 -4.16 6.88
N GLY A 19 9.26 -4.45 5.59
CA GLY A 19 7.93 -4.57 5.00
C GLY A 19 7.07 -5.63 5.67
N TRP A 20 7.65 -6.79 6.01
CA TRP A 20 6.96 -7.85 6.76
C TRP A 20 6.61 -7.45 8.19
N GLN A 21 7.49 -6.71 8.87
CA GLN A 21 7.20 -6.18 10.21
C GLN A 21 6.03 -5.20 10.18
N ILE A 22 5.99 -4.29 9.20
CA ILE A 22 4.87 -3.38 8.98
C ILE A 22 3.59 -4.19 8.73
N PHE A 23 3.63 -5.14 7.80
CA PHE A 23 2.50 -6.01 7.45
C PHE A 23 1.87 -6.67 8.69
N HIS A 24 2.68 -7.26 9.58
CA HIS A 24 2.19 -7.91 10.79
C HIS A 24 1.63 -6.95 11.85
N GLY A 25 2.00 -5.67 11.80
CA GLY A 25 1.46 -4.63 12.69
C GLY A 25 0.09 -4.08 12.26
N LEU A 26 -0.31 -4.29 11.01
CA LEU A 26 -1.56 -3.76 10.46
C LEU A 26 -2.77 -4.58 10.92
N LYS A 27 -3.75 -3.90 11.54
CA LYS A 27 -4.98 -4.50 12.05
C LYS A 27 -6.13 -4.46 11.04
N LEU A 28 -5.83 -4.82 9.78
CA LEU A 28 -6.85 -4.98 8.74
C LEU A 28 -7.23 -6.47 8.62
N PRO A 29 -8.51 -6.79 8.39
CA PRO A 29 -8.96 -8.18 8.27
C PRO A 29 -8.36 -8.83 7.02
N GLU A 30 -8.40 -8.11 5.91
CA GLU A 30 -8.06 -8.61 4.60
C GLU A 30 -6.54 -8.67 4.36
N LEU A 31 -6.10 -9.78 3.77
CA LEU A 31 -4.69 -10.00 3.46
C LEU A 31 -4.15 -8.98 2.45
N HIS A 32 -4.94 -8.72 1.40
CA HIS A 32 -4.51 -7.86 0.29
C HIS A 32 -4.34 -6.41 0.73
N ASP A 33 -5.22 -5.91 1.59
CA ASP A 33 -5.12 -4.55 2.12
C ASP A 33 -3.90 -4.33 3.00
N ARG A 34 -3.57 -5.33 3.84
CA ARG A 34 -2.31 -5.30 4.60
C ARG A 34 -1.08 -5.26 3.69
N ILE A 35 -1.10 -5.98 2.57
CA ILE A 35 0.02 -5.96 1.60
C ILE A 35 0.13 -4.59 0.95
N ILE A 36 -0.99 -4.02 0.47
CA ILE A 36 -1.02 -2.70 -0.16
C ILE A 36 -0.48 -1.63 0.80
N LEU A 37 -0.95 -1.63 2.05
CA LEU A 37 -0.48 -0.67 3.05
C LEU A 37 0.98 -0.90 3.46
N ALA A 38 1.42 -2.15 3.59
CA ALA A 38 2.83 -2.44 3.89
C ALA A 38 3.76 -1.88 2.80
N ILE A 39 3.39 -2.04 1.52
CA ILE A 39 4.13 -1.47 0.39
C ILE A 39 4.08 0.06 0.42
N TYR A 40 2.89 0.64 0.64
CA TYR A 40 2.72 2.10 0.77
C TYR A 40 3.68 2.70 1.82
N HIS A 41 3.76 2.08 2.99
CA HIS A 41 4.65 2.53 4.07
C HIS A 41 6.12 2.29 3.74
N LEU A 42 6.47 1.12 3.20
CA LEU A 42 7.85 0.78 2.83
C LEU A 42 8.42 1.75 1.79
N TYR A 43 7.63 2.10 0.78
CA TYR A 43 8.02 3.04 -0.28
C TYR A 43 7.81 4.50 0.09
N LYS A 44 7.25 4.79 1.28
CA LYS A 44 6.91 6.14 1.75
C LYS A 44 6.11 6.90 0.70
N ALA A 45 5.15 6.21 0.09
CA ALA A 45 4.34 6.79 -0.96
C ALA A 45 3.51 7.96 -0.40
N LYS A 46 3.19 8.92 -1.27
CA LYS A 46 2.47 10.14 -0.85
C LYS A 46 0.98 9.89 -0.65
N ALA A 47 0.40 9.00 -1.47
CA ALA A 47 -1.00 8.63 -1.41
C ALA A 47 -1.25 7.29 -2.11
N ILE A 48 -2.38 6.65 -1.79
CA ILE A 48 -2.90 5.46 -2.49
C ILE A 48 -4.08 5.89 -3.37
N VAL A 49 -4.11 5.40 -4.61
CA VAL A 49 -5.29 5.59 -5.48
C VAL A 49 -6.26 4.45 -5.21
N THR A 50 -7.36 4.73 -4.51
CA THR A 50 -8.35 3.71 -4.11
C THR A 50 -9.71 4.35 -3.80
N ASN A 51 -10.80 3.61 -4.05
CA ASN A 51 -12.14 3.88 -3.48
C ASN A 51 -12.43 3.04 -2.24
N ASP A 52 -11.49 2.20 -1.82
CA ASP A 52 -11.69 1.37 -0.65
C ASP A 52 -11.78 2.28 0.60
N PRO A 53 -12.92 2.27 1.32
CA PRO A 53 -13.11 3.08 2.50
C PRO A 53 -12.15 2.67 3.63
N GLU A 54 -11.85 1.37 3.80
CA GLU A 54 -10.98 0.89 4.88
C GLU A 54 -9.55 1.42 4.72
N ILE A 55 -9.05 1.46 3.49
CA ILE A 55 -7.72 2.02 3.19
C ILE A 55 -7.70 3.55 3.33
N SER A 56 -8.79 4.19 2.93
CA SER A 56 -8.93 5.66 2.96
C SER A 56 -9.01 6.23 4.38
N GLU A 57 -9.45 5.44 5.36
CA GLU A 57 -9.47 5.83 6.76
C GLU A 57 -8.07 5.83 7.41
N ILE A 58 -7.15 5.03 6.88
CA ILE A 58 -5.83 4.77 7.49
C ILE A 58 -4.72 5.61 6.85
N THR A 59 -4.89 5.98 5.58
CA THR A 59 -3.84 6.63 4.78
C THR A 59 -4.38 7.76 3.91
N SER A 60 -3.49 8.61 3.39
CA SER A 60 -3.88 9.59 2.39
C SER A 60 -4.28 8.87 1.11
N SER A 61 -5.55 8.96 0.73
CA SER A 61 -6.05 8.43 -0.54
C SER A 61 -6.42 9.55 -1.52
N ILE A 62 -6.36 9.23 -2.82
CA ILE A 62 -6.85 10.07 -3.92
C ILE A 62 -7.78 9.19 -4.75
N TRP A 63 -8.97 9.69 -5.10
CA TRP A 63 -9.88 9.00 -6.00
C TRP A 63 -9.90 9.64 -7.38
#